data_AF-A0A9E1VX10-F1
#
_entry.id   AF-A0A9E1VX10-F1
#
_cell.length_a   1.000
_cell.length_b   1.000
_cell.length_c   1.000
_cell.angle_alpha   90.00
_cell.angle_beta   90.00
_cell.angle_gamma   90.00
#
_symmetry.space_group_name_H-M   'P 1'
#
loop_
_entity.id
_entity.type
_entity.pdbx_description
1 polymer ?
#
loop_
_entity_poly.entity_id
_entity_poly.type
_entity_poly.pdbx_seq_one_letter_code
_entity_poly.pdbx_strand_id
1 'polypeptide(L)' 'MTQDSLSAEHIVDTARYPIQDLTSPEGAKLVAACREEFAATGLCMLPGFVSPEAL' A
#
# COMPACT_ATOMS: atom_id res chain seq x y z
N MET A 1 -18.29 20.67 -13.78
CA MET A 1 -17.08 19.84 -13.76
C MET A 1 -17.18 18.97 -12.52
N THR A 2 -17.70 17.75 -12.65
CA THR A 2 -17.69 16.78 -11.54
C THR A 2 -16.25 16.32 -11.39
N GLN A 3 -15.61 16.76 -10.33
CA GLN A 3 -14.29 16.32 -9.94
C GLN A 3 -14.47 14.91 -9.37
N ASP A 4 -14.34 13.89 -10.22
CA ASP A 4 -14.26 12.50 -9.78
C ASP A 4 -13.09 12.40 -8.83
N SER A 5 -13.41 12.35 -7.54
CA SER A 5 -12.43 12.21 -6.49
C SER A 5 -12.07 10.73 -6.46
N LEU A 6 -11.05 10.30 -7.22
CA LEU A 6 -10.53 8.94 -7.07
C LEU A 6 -10.13 8.77 -5.60
N SER A 7 -10.86 7.91 -4.88
CA SER A 7 -10.47 7.54 -3.52
C SER A 7 -9.21 6.68 -3.56
N ALA A 8 -8.43 6.71 -2.49
CA ALA A 8 -7.15 5.99 -2.43
C ALA A 8 -7.31 4.49 -2.68
N GLU A 9 -8.46 3.90 -2.32
CA GLU A 9 -8.77 2.50 -2.62
C GLU A 9 -8.90 2.16 -4.11
N HIS A 10 -9.12 3.14 -4.99
CA HIS A 10 -9.12 2.94 -6.45
C HIS A 10 -7.73 3.10 -7.08
N ILE A 11 -6.79 3.67 -6.33
CA ILE A 11 -5.43 3.94 -6.79
C ILE A 11 -4.48 2.84 -6.32
N VAL A 12 -4.71 2.30 -5.12
CA VAL A 12 -3.81 1.32 -4.49
C VAL A 12 -4.32 -0.10 -4.66
N ASP A 13 -3.42 -1.05 -4.92
CA ASP A 13 -3.73 -2.49 -4.82
C ASP A 13 -3.95 -2.87 -3.34
N THR A 14 -5.20 -2.70 -2.89
CA THR A 14 -5.61 -2.93 -1.50
C THR A 14 -5.61 -4.40 -1.11
N ALA A 15 -5.68 -5.32 -2.08
CA ALA A 15 -5.57 -6.75 -1.84
C ALA A 15 -4.13 -7.14 -1.49
N ARG A 16 -3.14 -6.49 -2.13
CA ARG A 16 -1.72 -6.67 -1.84
C ARG A 16 -1.24 -5.85 -0.65
N TYR A 17 -1.79 -4.64 -0.49
CA TYR A 17 -1.44 -3.68 0.54
C TYR A 17 -2.69 -3.30 1.34
N PRO A 18 -3.01 -4.01 2.43
CA PRO A 18 -4.19 -3.76 3.26
C PRO A 18 -4.07 -2.50 4.11
N ILE A 19 -3.86 -1.35 3.46
CA ILE A 19 -3.63 -0.04 4.09
C ILE A 19 -4.89 0.55 4.71
N GLN A 20 -6.04 -0.08 4.50
CA GLN A 20 -7.32 0.32 5.10
C GLN A 20 -7.34 0.00 6.60
N ASP A 21 -6.63 -1.07 6.99
CA ASP A 21 -6.47 -1.47 8.38
C ASP A 21 -5.12 -2.13 8.63
N LEU A 22 -4.15 -1.31 9.06
CA LEU A 22 -2.82 -1.77 9.46
C LEU A 22 -2.79 -2.47 10.84
N THR A 23 -3.90 -2.44 11.59
CA THR A 23 -4.03 -3.13 12.89
C THR A 23 -4.52 -4.57 12.75
N SER A 24 -5.08 -4.92 11.58
CA SER A 24 -5.41 -6.29 11.22
C SER A 24 -4.18 -7.22 11.24
N PRO A 25 -4.34 -8.55 11.37
CA PRO A 25 -3.23 -9.50 11.28
C PRO A 25 -2.43 -9.39 9.98
N GLU A 26 -3.11 -9.16 8.85
CA GLU A 26 -2.51 -9.00 7.53
C GLU A 26 -1.76 -7.67 7.42
N GLY A 27 -2.35 -6.58 7.91
CA GLY A 27 -1.71 -5.27 8.00
C GLY A 27 -0.47 -5.28 8.88
N ALA A 28 -0.52 -5.94 10.03
CA ALA A 28 0.62 -6.09 10.92
C ALA A 28 1.77 -6.88 10.27
N LYS A 29 1.46 -7.94 9.51
CA LYS A 29 2.46 -8.69 8.72
C LYS A 29 3.11 -7.82 7.65
N LEU A 30 2.33 -7.01 6.93
CA LEU A 30 2.86 -6.06 5.94
C LEU A 30 3.82 -5.08 6.62
N VAL A 31 3.42 -4.47 7.73
CA VAL A 31 4.26 -3.50 8.46
C VAL A 31 5.54 -4.15 8.96
N ALA A 32 5.48 -5.37 9.49
CA ALA A 32 6.67 -6.10 9.93
C ALA A 32 7.66 -6.31 8.76
N ALA A 33 7.17 -6.81 7.62
CA ALA A 33 8.00 -7.01 6.43
C ALA A 33 8.61 -5.69 5.92
N CYS A 34 7.84 -4.61 5.88
CA CYS A 34 8.35 -3.29 5.47
C CYS A 34 9.44 -2.77 6.42
N ARG A 35 9.30 -3.01 7.72
CA ARG A 35 10.31 -2.63 8.72
C ARG A 35 11.59 -3.45 8.59
N GLU A 36 11.46 -4.74 8.33
CA GLU A 36 12.60 -5.63 8.08
C GLU A 36 13.38 -5.19 6.82
N GLU A 37 12.68 -4.92 5.71
CA GLU A 37 13.29 -4.44 4.47
C GLU A 37 14.00 -3.08 4.67
N PHE A 38 13.33 -2.16 5.37
CA PHE A 38 13.90 -0.85 5.68
C PHE A 38 15.16 -0.97 6.56
N ALA A 39 15.15 -1.84 7.57
CA ALA A 39 16.32 -2.08 8.41
C ALA A 39 17.48 -2.69 7.62
N ALA A 40 17.20 -3.55 6.64
CA ALA A 40 18.22 -4.22 5.84
C ALA A 40 18.80 -3.35 4.71
N THR A 41 17.97 -2.52 4.07
CA THR A 41 18.33 -1.83 2.81
C THR A 41 18.34 -0.31 2.92
N GLY A 42 17.80 0.25 4.02
CA GLY A 42 17.57 1.69 4.18
C GLY A 42 16.37 2.21 3.39
N LEU A 43 15.66 1.36 2.65
CA LEU A 43 14.49 1.68 1.85
C LEU A 43 13.40 0.63 2.05
N CYS A 44 12.15 1.01 1.80
CA CYS A 44 11.07 0.05 1.67
C CYS A 44 10.40 0.28 0.33
N MET A 45 10.46 -0.74 -0.53
CA MET A 45 9.86 -0.67 -1.85
C MET A 45 8.51 -1.35 -1.82
N LEU A 46 7.51 -0.71 -2.42
CA LEU A 46 6.17 -1.26 -2.56
C LEU A 46 5.86 -1.46 -4.06
N PRO A 47 6.35 -2.56 -4.68
CA PRO A 47 6.13 -2.80 -6.10
C PRO A 47 4.65 -2.93 -6.46
N GLY A 48 4.20 -2.18 -7.45
CA GLY A 48 2.80 -2.20 -7.87
C GLY A 48 1.85 -1.59 -6.84
N PHE A 49 2.35 -0.73 -5.94
CA PHE A 49 1.51 -0.06 -4.96
C PHE A 49 0.43 0.79 -5.62
N VAL A 50 0.80 1.56 -6.65
CA VAL A 50 -0.15 2.29 -7.49
C VAL A 50 -0.54 1.40 -8.66
N SER A 51 -1.85 1.19 -8.83
CA SER A 51 -2.41 0.47 -9.97
C SER A 51 -2.09 1.22 -11.26
N PRO A 52 -1.64 0.52 -12.34
CA PRO A 52 -1.40 1.16 -13.64
C PRO A 52 -2.63 1.87 -14.21
N GLU A 53 -3.83 1.46 -13.81
CA GLU A 53 -5.09 2.05 -14.25
C GLU A 53 -5.36 3.44 -13.62
N ALA A 54 -4.60 3.80 -12.59
CA ALA A 54 -4.67 5.10 -11.91
C ALA A 54 -3.59 6.10 -12.35
N LEU A 55 -2.73 5.73 -13.31
CA LEU A 55 -1.64 6.55 -13.86
C LEU A 55 -2.04 7.30 -15.13
#